data_AF-A0A920TRE8-F1
#
_entry.id   AF-A0A920TRE8-F1
#
_cell.length_a   1.000
_cell.length_b   1.000
_cell.length_c   1.000
_cell.angle_alpha   90.00
_cell.angle_beta   90.00
_cell.angle_gamma   90.00
#
_symmetry.space_group_name_H-M   'P 1'
#
loop_
_entity.id
_entity.type
_entity.pdbx_description
1 polymer ?
#
loop_
_entity_poly.entity_id
_entity_poly.type
_entity_poly.pdbx_seq_one_letter_code
_entity_poly.pdbx_strand_id
1 'polypeptide(L)'
;MEALIHHFKLFSEGFRVPKGEIYTAVEAPKGEFGVYLISDGSNKPYKCKIRAPGFSHLQAMDYLLKGHMLADVPAVLGSLDIVFGEVDR
;
A
#
# COMPACT_ATOMS: atom_id res chain seq x y z
N MET A 1 17.61 -14.91 31.17
CA MET A 1 16.19 -15.20 31.45
C MET A 1 15.27 -14.21 30.73
N GLU A 2 15.70 -12.95 30.68
CA GLU A 2 15.12 -11.77 30.03
C GLU A 2 14.79 -12.00 28.56
N ALA A 3 15.67 -12.66 27.80
CA ALA A 3 15.43 -12.98 26.39
C ALA A 3 14.15 -13.81 26.16
N LEU A 4 13.84 -14.73 27.08
CA LEU A 4 12.64 -15.55 27.00
C LEU A 4 11.38 -14.74 27.34
N ILE A 5 11.48 -13.81 28.29
CA ILE A 5 10.40 -12.89 28.64
C ILE A 5 10.09 -11.96 27.46
N HIS A 6 11.12 -11.39 26.83
CA HIS A 6 10.95 -10.55 25.64
C HIS A 6 10.33 -11.33 24.48
N HIS A 7 10.78 -12.56 24.23
CA HIS A 7 10.14 -13.45 23.25
C HIS A 7 8.66 -13.61 23.58
N PHE A 8 8.31 -14.05 24.79
CA PHE A 8 6.93 -14.30 25.14
C PHE A 8 6.05 -13.05 24.96
N LYS A 9 6.53 -11.87 25.39
CA LYS A 9 5.81 -10.60 25.25
C LYS A 9 5.63 -10.16 23.79
N LEU A 10 6.66 -10.27 22.96
CA LEU A 10 6.60 -9.88 21.55
C LEU A 10 5.64 -10.74 20.73
N PHE A 11 5.52 -12.03 21.03
CA PHE A 11 4.66 -12.94 20.27
C PHE A 11 3.23 -13.06 20.83
N SER A 12 2.99 -12.70 22.09
CA SER A 12 1.65 -12.70 22.68
C SER A 12 0.96 -11.33 22.63
N GLU A 13 1.63 -10.29 23.14
CA GLU A 13 1.12 -8.91 23.18
C GLU A 13 1.56 -8.12 21.95
N GLY A 14 2.77 -8.33 21.44
CA GLY A 14 3.36 -7.46 20.43
C GLY A 14 4.11 -6.26 21.04
N PHE A 15 4.76 -5.48 20.20
CA PHE A 15 5.41 -4.24 20.62
C PHE A 15 4.44 -3.06 20.52
N ARG A 16 4.63 -2.05 21.36
CA ARG A 16 3.83 -0.82 21.33
C ARG A 16 4.54 0.22 20.46
N VAL A 17 3.75 0.90 19.63
CA VAL A 17 4.24 1.99 18.79
C VAL A 17 3.85 3.32 19.44
N PRO A 18 4.74 4.33 19.51
CA PRO A 18 4.37 5.65 20.01
C PRO A 18 3.14 6.23 19.28
N LYS A 19 2.39 7.09 19.96
CA LYS A 19 1.28 7.82 19.34
C LYS A 19 1.79 8.73 18.24
N GLY A 20 1.13 8.72 17.08
CA GLY A 20 1.49 9.57 15.97
C GLY A 20 0.94 9.07 14.63
N GLU A 21 1.24 9.82 13.58
CA GLU A 21 0.90 9.50 12.21
C GLU A 21 2.13 9.68 11.31
N ILE A 22 2.21 8.86 10.27
CA ILE A 22 3.29 8.96 9.29
C ILE A 22 2.80 8.50 7.93
N TYR A 23 3.25 9.20 6.88
CA TYR A 23 3.24 8.70 5.52
C TYR A 23 4.68 8.37 5.14
N THR A 24 4.92 7.15 4.67
CA THR A 24 6.20 6.76 4.08
C THR A 24 5.95 6.11 2.74
N ALA A 25 6.85 6.36 1.80
CA ALA A 25 6.78 5.85 0.46
C ALA A 25 8.10 5.20 0.05
N VAL A 26 7.99 4.17 -0.78
CA VAL A 26 9.12 3.50 -1.43
C VAL A 26 8.85 3.41 -2.92
N GLU A 27 9.91 3.29 -3.70
CA GLU A 27 9.81 3.00 -5.13
C GLU A 27 9.60 1.49 -5.33
N ALA A 28 8.34 1.10 -5.57
CA ALA A 28 8.02 -0.24 -6.03
C ALA A 28 8.22 -0.33 -7.56
N PRO A 29 8.30 -1.53 -8.14
CA PRO A 29 8.45 -1.68 -9.60
C PRO A 29 7.32 -1.01 -10.41
N LYS A 30 6.16 -0.79 -9.80
CA LYS A 30 4.98 -0.14 -10.38
C LYS A 30 4.95 1.38 -10.15
N GLY A 31 5.90 1.95 -9.43
CA GLY A 31 5.93 3.36 -9.05
C GLY A 31 5.87 3.58 -7.54
N GLU A 32 5.43 4.75 -7.11
CA GLU A 32 5.42 5.14 -5.70
C GLU A 32 4.37 4.34 -4.90
N PHE A 33 4.86 3.48 -4.01
CA PHE A 33 4.04 2.72 -3.08
C PHE A 33 4.13 3.34 -1.69
N GLY A 34 2.99 3.83 -1.20
CA GLY A 34 2.92 4.55 0.07
C GLY A 34 2.10 3.83 1.13
N VAL A 35 2.49 3.97 2.38
CA VAL A 35 1.69 3.55 3.54
C VAL A 35 1.52 4.73 4.48
N TYR A 36 0.26 5.12 4.70
CA TYR A 36 -0.14 6.07 5.73
C TYR A 36 -0.62 5.30 6.96
N LEU A 37 0.10 5.46 8.07
CA LEU A 37 -0.14 4.72 9.30
C LEU A 37 -0.45 5.68 10.45
N ILE A 38 -1.48 5.37 11.24
CA ILE A 38 -1.84 6.09 12.46
C ILE A 38 -1.74 5.12 13.65
N SER A 39 -1.03 5.54 14.69
CA SER A 39 -0.86 4.83 15.95
C SER A 39 -1.52 5.60 17.08
N ASP A 40 -2.35 4.91 17.86
CA ASP A 40 -2.97 5.41 19.10
C ASP A 40 -2.16 5.03 20.35
N GLY A 41 -0.92 4.55 20.20
CA GLY A 41 -0.09 4.12 21.32
C GLY A 41 -0.27 2.65 21.72
N SER A 42 -1.19 1.93 21.06
CA SER A 42 -1.42 0.51 21.29
C SER A 42 -0.42 -0.37 20.52
N ASN A 43 -0.62 -1.68 20.61
CA ASN A 43 0.12 -2.71 19.87
C ASN A 43 -0.44 -2.96 18.46
N LYS A 44 -1.54 -2.30 18.09
CA LYS A 44 -2.19 -2.46 16.79
C LYS A 44 -2.29 -1.10 16.09
N PRO A 45 -2.15 -1.05 14.76
CA PRO A 45 -2.34 0.19 14.04
C PRO A 45 -3.81 0.63 14.16
N TYR A 46 -4.02 1.90 14.53
CA TYR A 46 -5.37 2.48 14.58
C TYR A 46 -5.94 2.61 13.16
N LYS A 47 -5.10 3.04 12.22
CA LYS A 47 -5.44 3.10 10.79
C LYS A 47 -4.21 2.77 9.95
N CYS A 48 -4.41 1.99 8.90
CA CYS A 48 -3.43 1.73 7.86
C CYS A 48 -4.11 1.98 6.51
N LYS A 49 -3.67 3.00 5.77
CA LYS A 49 -4.08 3.23 4.38
C LYS A 49 -2.91 3.01 3.46
N ILE A 50 -3.12 2.19 2.45
CA ILE A 50 -2.15 1.92 1.39
C ILE A 50 -2.48 2.83 0.22
N ARG A 51 -1.45 3.48 -0.33
CA ARG A 51 -1.49 4.14 -1.63
C ARG A 51 -0.84 3.19 -2.64
N ALA A 52 -1.68 2.51 -3.41
CA ALA A 52 -1.24 1.69 -4.53
C ALA A 52 -0.96 2.58 -5.75
N PRO A 53 0.18 2.41 -6.44
CA PRO A 53 0.47 3.13 -7.67
C PRO A 53 -0.54 2.79 -8.77
N GLY A 54 -0.92 1.50 -8.88
CA GLY A 54 -1.89 1.02 -9.88
C GLY A 54 -3.27 1.67 -9.79
N PHE A 55 -3.69 2.16 -8.62
CA PHE A 55 -4.98 2.86 -8.47
C PHE A 55 -4.99 4.19 -9.26
N SER A 56 -3.92 4.97 -9.13
CA SER A 56 -3.75 6.21 -9.87
C SER A 56 -3.52 5.96 -11.37
N HIS A 57 -2.78 4.90 -11.72
CA HIS A 57 -2.59 4.51 -13.12
C HIS A 57 -3.92 4.13 -13.81
N LEU A 58 -4.75 3.35 -13.13
CA LEU A 58 -6.05 2.95 -13.64
C LEU A 58 -6.99 4.15 -13.81
N GLN A 59 -6.93 5.12 -12.91
CA GLN A 59 -7.69 6.38 -13.06
C GLN A 59 -7.27 7.18 -14.30
N ALA A 60 -5.98 7.14 -14.67
CA ALA A 60 -5.47 7.83 -15.86
C ALA A 60 -5.87 7.17 -17.18
N MET A 61 -6.39 5.94 -17.13
CA MET A 61 -6.73 5.14 -18.32
C MET A 61 -7.79 5.81 -19.21
N ASP A 62 -8.77 6.53 -18.65
CA ASP A 62 -9.75 7.32 -19.44
C ASP A 62 -9.07 8.37 -20.31
N TYR A 63 -8.04 9.03 -19.77
CA TYR A 63 -7.29 10.03 -20.52
C TYR A 63 -6.41 9.37 -21.60
N LEU A 64 -5.74 8.27 -21.25
CA LEU A 64 -4.83 7.55 -22.16
C LEU A 64 -5.55 6.88 -23.34
N LEU A 65 -6.81 6.48 -23.19
CA LEU A 65 -7.57 5.79 -24.24
C LEU A 65 -8.39 6.71 -25.16
N LYS A 66 -8.39 8.03 -24.93
CA LYS A 66 -9.12 8.97 -25.78
C LYS A 66 -8.57 8.97 -27.20
N GLY A 67 -9.43 8.68 -28.17
CA GLY A 67 -9.06 8.63 -29.60
C GLY A 67 -8.47 7.29 -30.05
N HIS A 68 -8.38 6.30 -29.16
CA HIS A 68 -7.92 4.95 -29.48
C HIS A 68 -9.07 3.98 -29.78
N MET A 69 -8.72 2.84 -30.36
CA MET A 69 -9.68 1.76 -30.65
C MET A 69 -9.82 0.84 -29.43
N LEU A 70 -10.93 0.09 -29.36
CA LEU A 70 -11.12 -0.94 -28.33
C LEU A 70 -9.99 -1.98 -28.31
N ALA A 71 -9.40 -2.26 -29.48
CA ALA A 71 -8.27 -3.17 -29.62
C ALA A 71 -6.98 -2.69 -28.92
N ASP A 72 -6.85 -1.39 -28.64
CA ASP A 72 -5.67 -0.81 -27.98
C ASP A 72 -5.74 -0.94 -26.45
N VAL A 73 -6.92 -1.25 -25.90
CA VAL A 73 -7.17 -1.34 -24.46
C VAL A 73 -6.24 -2.34 -23.75
N PRO A 74 -6.04 -3.58 -24.23
CA PRO A 74 -5.15 -4.54 -23.57
C PRO A 74 -3.68 -4.10 -23.57
N ALA A 75 -3.24 -3.39 -24.62
CA ALA A 75 -1.87 -2.90 -24.72
C ALA A 75 -1.59 -1.78 -23.70
N VAL A 76 -2.53 -0.83 -23.56
CA VAL A 76 -2.44 0.24 -22.54
C VAL A 76 -2.55 -0.32 -21.13
N LEU A 77 -3.46 -1.28 -20.89
CA LEU A 77 -3.59 -1.90 -19.57
C LEU A 77 -2.31 -2.67 -19.19
N GLY A 78 -1.71 -3.37 -20.15
CA GLY A 78 -0.46 -4.12 -19.96
C GLY A 78 0.75 -3.22 -19.70
N SER A 79 0.85 -2.07 -20.36
CA SER A 79 1.97 -1.13 -20.17
C SER A 79 1.93 -0.42 -18.81
N LEU A 80 0.74 -0.25 -18.22
CA LEU A 80 0.56 0.29 -16.86
C LEU A 80 0.85 -0.74 -15.75
N ASP A 81 1.05 -2.02 -16.11
CA ASP A 81 1.34 -3.13 -15.21
C ASP A 81 0.35 -3.21 -14.02
N ILE A 82 -0.95 -3.30 -14.32
CA ILE A 82 -2.00 -3.31 -13.29
C ILE A 82 -2.15 -4.67 -12.63
N VAL A 83 -2.11 -4.70 -11.29
CA VAL A 83 -2.50 -5.86 -10.48
C VAL A 83 -3.66 -5.45 -9.57
N PHE A 84 -4.84 -6.01 -9.79
CA PHE A 84 -6.06 -5.58 -9.08
C PHE A 84 -6.01 -5.80 -7.56
N GLY A 85 -5.17 -6.72 -7.08
CA GLY A 85 -4.98 -6.93 -5.65
C GLY A 85 -4.41 -5.74 -4.88
N GLU A 86 -3.72 -4.79 -5.54
CA GLU A 86 -3.34 -3.52 -4.90
C GLU A 86 -4.36 -2.40 -5.12
N VAL A 87 -5.07 -2.41 -6.24
CA VAL A 87 -6.04 -1.36 -6.62
C VAL A 87 -7.28 -1.37 -5.73
N ASP A 88 -7.73 -2.56 -5.30
CA ASP A 88 -9.01 -2.73 -4.58
C ASP A 88 -8.95 -2.38 -3.07
N ARG A 89 -7.83 -1.86 -2.54
CA ARG A 89 -7.59 -1.68 -1.09
C ARG A 89 -7.81 -0.26 -0.54
#